data_AF-A0A1F8FES0-F1
#
_entry.id   AF-A0A1F8FES0-F1
#
_cell.length_a   1.000
_cell.length_b   1.000
_cell.length_c   1.000
_cell.angle_alpha   90.00
_cell.angle_beta   90.00
_cell.angle_gamma   90.00
#
_symmetry.space_group_name_H-M   'P 1'
#
loop_
_entity.id
_entity.type
_entity.pdbx_description
1 polymer ?
#
loop_
_entity_poly.entity_id
_entity_poly.type
_entity_poly.pdbx_seq_one_letter_code
_entity_poly.pdbx_strand_id
1 'polypeptide(L)'
;MFSLEIVFEKTNSISLVIKRGTRTIDRAGLSFERNLEQVLIVGLDKILNKNRMSLLSLKRVRITGKVRKDSLSYQIAQAFKKALG
;
A
#
# COMPACT_ATOMS: atom_id res chain seq x y z
N MET A 1 -9.68 -14.38 -1.82
CA MET A 1 -9.92 -12.96 -1.50
C MET A 1 -8.57 -12.25 -1.46
N PHE A 2 -8.42 -11.17 -2.23
CA PHE A 2 -7.16 -10.40 -2.25
C PHE A 2 -7.22 -9.24 -1.26
N SER A 3 -6.07 -8.91 -0.68
CA SER A 3 -5.90 -7.76 0.20
C SER A 3 -4.59 -7.04 -0.09
N LEU A 4 -4.59 -5.73 0.13
CA LEU A 4 -3.40 -4.89 0.04
C LEU A 4 -2.88 -4.59 1.45
N GLU A 5 -1.58 -4.73 1.65
CA GLU A 5 -0.88 -4.21 2.83
C GLU A 5 0.09 -3.10 2.41
N ILE A 6 -0.01 -1.95 3.08
CA ILE A 6 0.93 -0.84 3.01
C ILE A 6 1.88 -1.01 4.20
N VAL A 7 3.10 -1.44 3.94
CA VAL A 7 4.10 -1.76 4.96
C VAL A 7 5.10 -0.61 5.03
N PHE A 8 5.18 0.08 6.16
CA PHE A 8 6.26 1.04 6.43
C PHE A 8 7.52 0.32 6.89
N GLU A 9 8.52 0.25 6.00
CA GLU A 9 9.75 -0.51 6.24
C GLU A 9 10.73 0.29 7.12
N LYS A 10 11.03 1.51 6.67
CA LYS A 10 11.98 2.46 7.26
C LYS A 10 11.48 3.87 6.95
N THR A 11 12.20 4.89 7.44
CA THR A 11 11.98 6.27 7.01
C THR A 11 11.98 6.34 5.48
N ASN A 12 10.97 7.02 4.92
CA ASN A 12 10.89 7.28 3.48
C ASN A 12 10.83 6.04 2.58
N SER A 13 10.42 4.88 3.12
CA SER A 13 10.27 3.65 2.36
C SER A 13 9.04 2.86 2.79
N ILE A 14 8.25 2.46 1.79
CA ILE A 14 7.09 1.58 1.96
C ILE A 14 7.14 0.40 1.00
N SER A 15 6.45 -0.67 1.34
CA SER A 15 6.10 -1.74 0.41
C SER A 15 4.59 -1.84 0.24
N LEU A 16 4.14 -1.97 -0.99
CA LEU A 16 2.78 -2.44 -1.30
C LEU A 16 2.83 -3.94 -1.49
N VAL A 17 2.04 -4.68 -0.71
CA VAL A 17 2.02 -6.14 -0.73
C VAL A 17 0.61 -6.63 -1.08
N ILE A 18 0.48 -7.38 -2.17
CA ILE A 18 -0.77 -8.09 -2.48
C ILE A 18 -0.72 -9.45 -1.81
N LYS A 19 -1.74 -9.75 -1.00
CA LYS A 19 -1.94 -11.05 -0.37
C LYS A 19 -3.21 -11.74 -0.85
N ARG A 20 -3.18 -13.07 -0.90
CA ARG A 20 -4.35 -13.94 -1.04
C ARG A 20 -4.39 -14.86 0.18
N GLY A 21 -5.19 -14.51 1.18
CA GLY A 21 -5.11 -15.15 2.50
C GLY A 21 -3.78 -14.82 3.18
N THR A 22 -3.02 -15.85 3.57
CA THR A 22 -1.68 -15.69 4.18
C THR A 22 -0.56 -15.60 3.14
N ARG A 23 -0.82 -15.98 1.89
CA ARG A 23 0.18 -16.01 0.82
C ARG A 23 0.39 -14.63 0.23
N THR A 24 1.64 -14.19 0.19
CA THR A 24 2.07 -13.05 -0.62
C THR A 24 2.06 -13.44 -2.09
N ILE A 25 1.36 -12.64 -2.89
CA ILE A 25 1.27 -12.79 -4.35
C ILE A 25 2.35 -11.94 -5.01
N ASP A 26 2.48 -10.69 -4.58
CA ASP A 26 3.48 -9.77 -5.10
C ASP A 26 3.82 -8.69 -4.08
N ARG A 27 4.96 -8.03 -4.28
CA ARG A 27 5.46 -6.93 -3.46
C ARG A 27 6.12 -5.88 -4.36
N ALA A 28 5.74 -4.63 -4.17
CA ALA A 28 6.40 -3.49 -4.78
C ALA A 28 7.01 -2.62 -3.68
N GLY A 29 8.34 -2.57 -3.61
CA GLY A 29 9.08 -1.64 -2.75
C GLY A 29 9.12 -0.26 -3.41
N LEU A 30 8.84 0.78 -2.64
CA LEU A 30 8.81 2.16 -3.08
C LEU A 30 9.56 3.03 -2.07
N SER A 31 10.36 3.96 -2.57
CA SER A 31 10.95 5.05 -1.79
C SER A 31 10.24 6.36 -2.11
N PHE A 32 10.17 7.25 -1.14
CA PHE A 32 9.57 8.57 -1.30
C PHE A 32 10.33 9.59 -0.47
N GLU A 33 10.71 10.72 -1.06
CA GLU A 33 11.25 11.85 -0.29
C GLU A 33 10.15 12.81 0.15
N ARG A 34 9.21 13.08 -0.77
CA ARG A 34 7.99 13.86 -0.61
C ARG A 34 6.87 13.20 -1.42
N ASN A 35 5.63 13.64 -1.26
CA ASN A 35 4.46 13.23 -2.05
C ASN A 35 4.14 11.72 -1.94
N LEU A 36 4.02 11.22 -0.71
CA LEU A 36 3.68 9.82 -0.44
C LEU A 36 2.39 9.39 -1.16
N GLU A 37 1.40 10.28 -1.26
CA GLU A 37 0.14 10.06 -1.95
C GLU A 37 0.34 9.69 -3.43
N GLN A 38 1.22 10.39 -4.14
CA GLN A 38 1.51 10.10 -5.55
C GLN A 38 2.22 8.74 -5.68
N VAL A 39 3.16 8.45 -4.78
CA VAL A 39 3.88 7.17 -4.74
C VAL A 39 2.93 6.01 -4.46
N LEU A 40 1.97 6.18 -3.55
CA LEU A 40 0.92 5.19 -3.26
C LEU A 40 0.03 4.92 -4.48
N ILE A 41 -0.42 5.98 -5.17
CA ILE A 41 -1.27 5.85 -6.36
C ILE A 41 -0.53 5.12 -7.48
N VAL A 42 0.67 5.58 -7.83
CA VAL A 42 1.47 4.98 -8.92
C VAL A 42 1.89 3.55 -8.57
N GLY A 43 2.29 3.32 -7.31
CA GLY A 43 2.64 2.00 -6.82
C GLY A 43 1.48 1.02 -6.90
N LEU A 44 0.27 1.46 -6.54
CA LEU A 44 -0.94 0.65 -6.61
C LEU A 44 -1.29 0.30 -8.05
N ASP A 45 -1.29 1.27 -8.96
CA ASP A 45 -1.57 1.03 -10.37
C ASP A 45 -0.55 0.02 -10.97
N LYS A 46 0.74 0.23 -10.70
CA LYS A 46 1.81 -0.65 -11.18
C LYS A 46 1.66 -2.08 -10.69
N ILE A 47 1.40 -2.29 -9.39
CA ILE A 47 1.29 -3.64 -8.82
C ILE A 47 0.00 -4.34 -9.27
N LEU A 48 -1.11 -3.60 -9.45
CA LEU A 48 -2.35 -4.17 -9.98
C LEU A 48 -2.20 -4.57 -11.45
N ASN A 49 -1.65 -3.68 -12.28
CA ASN A 49 -1.45 -3.93 -13.71
C ASN A 49 -0.49 -5.10 -13.95
N LYS A 50 0.63 -5.17 -13.21
CA LYS A 50 1.57 -6.30 -13.26
C LYS A 50 0.89 -7.63 -12.99
N ASN A 51 -0.09 -7.66 -12.08
CA ASN A 51 -0.80 -8.87 -11.68
C ASN A 51 -2.13 -9.08 -12.43
N ARG A 52 -2.46 -8.22 -13.42
CA ARG A 52 -3.74 -8.22 -14.16
C ARG A 52 -4.96 -8.22 -13.22
N MET A 53 -4.87 -7.43 -12.15
CA MET A 53 -5.90 -7.32 -11.13
C MET A 53 -6.66 -5.99 -11.26
N SER A 54 -7.98 -6.04 -11.09
CA SER A 54 -8.77 -4.81 -10.95
C SER A 54 -8.74 -4.30 -9.51
N LEU A 55 -8.93 -2.99 -9.32
CA LEU A 55 -9.05 -2.39 -8.00
C LEU A 55 -10.14 -3.07 -7.13
N LEU A 56 -11.27 -3.41 -7.75
CA LEU A 56 -12.44 -4.05 -7.12
C LEU A 56 -12.15 -5.47 -6.57
N SER A 57 -11.05 -6.08 -7.01
CA SER A 57 -10.59 -7.38 -6.50
C SER A 57 -9.97 -7.29 -5.10
N LEU A 58 -9.49 -6.10 -4.71
CA LEU A 58 -8.98 -5.83 -3.38
C LEU A 58 -10.15 -5.63 -2.43
N LYS A 59 -10.27 -6.49 -1.41
CA LYS A 59 -11.37 -6.44 -0.46
C LYS A 59 -10.99 -5.88 0.90
N ARG A 60 -9.70 -5.75 1.18
CA ARG A 60 -9.18 -5.20 2.43
C ARG A 60 -7.88 -4.48 2.16
N VAL A 61 -7.71 -3.33 2.81
CA VAL A 61 -6.46 -2.59 2.84
C VAL A 61 -6.01 -2.45 4.30
N ARG A 62 -4.75 -2.75 4.58
CA ARG A 62 -4.15 -2.65 5.92
C ARG A 62 -2.87 -1.84 5.87
N ILE A 63 -2.57 -1.17 6.98
CA ILE A 63 -1.34 -0.42 7.17
C ILE A 63 -0.58 -1.13 8.28
N THR A 64 0.68 -1.47 8.03
CA THR A 64 1.56 -2.19 8.96
C THR A 64 2.97 -1.58 8.95
N GLY A 65 3.85 -2.08 9.80
CA GLY A 65 5.23 -1.61 9.88
C GLY A 65 5.45 -0.51 10.92
N LYS A 66 6.64 0.09 10.90
CA LYS A 66 7.09 1.06 11.91
C LYS A 66 6.82 2.48 11.42
N VAL A 67 5.66 3.02 11.78
CA VAL A 67 5.29 4.42 11.52
C VAL A 67 4.51 4.96 12.72
N ARG A 68 4.77 6.21 13.11
CA ARG A 68 4.02 6.85 14.19
C ARG A 68 2.63 7.24 13.68
N LYS A 69 1.58 6.95 14.45
CA LYS A 69 0.19 7.19 14.04
C LYS A 69 -0.18 8.67 13.91
N ASP A 70 0.56 9.54 14.58
CA ASP A 70 0.44 11.00 14.51
C ASP A 70 1.21 11.60 13.31
N SER A 71 2.07 10.83 12.65
CA SER A 71 2.82 11.31 11.50
C SER A 71 1.93 11.57 10.29
N LEU A 72 2.29 12.60 9.51
CA LEU A 72 1.63 12.92 8.24
C LEU A 72 1.60 11.73 7.29
N SER A 73 2.69 10.96 7.19
CA SER A 73 2.77 9.77 6.35
C SER A 73 1.74 8.70 6.74
N TYR A 74 1.52 8.48 8.03
CA TYR A 74 0.47 7.56 8.49
C TYR A 74 -0.92 8.10 8.15
N GLN A 75 -1.16 9.41 8.35
CA GLN A 75 -2.46 10.01 8.03
C GLN A 75 -2.76 9.92 6.52
N ILE A 76 -1.77 10.16 5.65
CA ILE A 76 -1.89 9.98 4.20
C ILE A 76 -2.22 8.52 3.86
N ALA A 77 -1.47 7.56 4.39
CA ALA A 77 -1.74 6.14 4.17
C ALA A 77 -3.13 5.72 4.68
N GLN A 78 -3.59 6.32 5.78
CA GLN A 78 -4.90 6.08 6.35
C GLN A 78 -6.04 6.68 5.50
N ALA A 79 -5.85 7.89 4.96
CA ALA A 79 -6.77 8.47 3.99
C ALA A 79 -6.84 7.64 2.72
N PHE A 80 -5.69 7.21 2.20
CA PHE A 80 -5.59 6.32 1.04
C PHE A 80 -6.31 4.99 1.29
N LYS A 81 -6.10 4.36 2.45
CA LYS A 81 -6.83 3.16 2.87
C LYS A 81 -8.35 3.39 2.82
N LYS A 82 -8.84 4.48 3.40
CA LYS A 82 -10.28 4.81 3.44
C LYS A 82 -10.86 5.04 2.05
N ALA A 83 -10.11 5.67 1.15
CA ALA A 83 -10.56 5.92 -0.23
C ALA A 83 -10.75 4.63 -1.04
N LEU A 84 -10.07 3.54 -0.66
CA LEU A 84 -10.15 2.24 -1.32
C LEU A 84 -11.25 1.32 -0.77
N GLY A 85 -11.89 1.66 0.35
CA GLY A 85 -12.91 0.84 1.00
C GLY A 85 -13.18 1.22 2.45
#